data_AF-A0A964QDE1-F1
#
_entry.id   AF-A0A964QDE1-F1
#
_cell.length_a   1.000
_cell.length_b   1.000
_cell.length_c   1.000
_cell.angle_alpha   90.00
_cell.angle_beta   90.00
_cell.angle_gamma   90.00
#
_symmetry.space_group_name_H-M   'P 1'
#
loop_
_entity.id
_entity.type
_entity.pdbx_description
1 polymer ?
#
loop_
_entity_poly.entity_id
_entity_poly.type
_entity_poly.pdbx_seq_one_letter_code
_entity_poly.pdbx_strand_id
1 'polypeptide(L)'
;MKRAYDLEIIDRPVEGVAEYEQSLAQVADVNRLLGGDRALRMSLAPLLEPPEPMRLLDVGAGSGAVALGVARWAARHGRRWSICALDFSPQAAVLARRTVSVDRSGAPVSVVRANGLRLPFADQSFDAAYTVLTLHHFDDDLAVALLREMARVVRRLVVVNDLERSRPAWLGARLLAASVWRGNRITRNDGPLSVRRAFTPGELLEIGRRARLERATVRRRLAFRLVLEGTPTGDRP
;
A
#
# COMPACT_ATOMS: atom_id res chain seq x y z
N MET A 1 -9.79 -0.85 -21.24
CA MET A 1 -10.93 -1.09 -20.33
C MET A 1 -11.25 0.24 -19.66
N LYS A 2 -12.49 0.52 -19.23
CA LYS A 2 -12.82 1.74 -18.44
C LYS A 2 -12.55 1.51 -16.96
N ARG A 3 -12.23 2.56 -16.20
CA ARG A 3 -12.06 2.48 -14.75
C ARG A 3 -13.41 2.21 -14.08
N ALA A 4 -13.42 1.36 -13.07
CA ALA A 4 -14.59 1.12 -12.23
C ALA A 4 -14.50 1.99 -10.97
N TYR A 5 -15.65 2.33 -10.41
CA TYR A 5 -15.77 3.09 -9.15
C TYR A 5 -16.70 2.38 -8.16
N ASP A 6 -17.11 1.15 -8.48
CA ASP A 6 -17.93 0.33 -7.60
C ASP A 6 -17.19 0.06 -6.29
N LEU A 7 -17.92 0.15 -5.17
CA LEU A 7 -17.38 -0.11 -3.85
C LEU A 7 -17.05 -1.61 -3.69
N GLU A 8 -15.81 -1.91 -3.34
CA GLU A 8 -15.36 -3.27 -3.02
C GLU A 8 -16.07 -3.79 -1.76
N ILE A 9 -16.15 -5.11 -1.60
CA ILE A 9 -16.77 -5.71 -0.41
C ILE A 9 -15.93 -5.40 0.82
N ILE A 10 -14.59 -5.38 0.69
CA ILE A 10 -13.67 -5.11 1.78
C ILE A 10 -13.83 -3.70 2.39
N ASP A 11 -14.36 -2.75 1.62
CA ASP A 11 -14.62 -1.36 2.02
C ASP A 11 -15.94 -1.20 2.81
N ARG A 12 -16.79 -2.23 2.84
CA ARG A 12 -18.10 -2.21 3.51
C ARG A 12 -17.97 -2.71 4.96
N PRO A 13 -18.96 -2.45 5.82
CA PRO A 13 -19.07 -3.18 7.09
C PRO A 13 -19.13 -4.69 6.81
N VAL A 14 -18.06 -5.42 7.13
CA VAL A 14 -17.97 -6.85 6.82
C VAL A 14 -18.59 -7.68 7.94
N GLU A 15 -19.62 -8.44 7.60
CA GLU A 15 -20.27 -9.44 8.45
C GLU A 15 -19.48 -10.76 8.42
N GLY A 16 -18.30 -10.80 9.04
CA GLY A 16 -17.49 -12.03 9.10
C GLY A 16 -16.00 -11.81 9.32
N VAL A 17 -15.56 -11.82 10.58
CA VAL A 17 -14.14 -11.58 10.95
C VAL A 17 -13.21 -12.59 10.26
N ALA A 18 -13.54 -13.88 10.27
CA ALA A 18 -12.69 -14.91 9.67
C ALA A 18 -12.56 -14.77 8.14
N GLU A 19 -13.64 -14.43 7.44
CA GLU A 19 -13.61 -14.20 5.99
C GLU A 19 -12.76 -12.98 5.65
N TYR A 20 -12.88 -11.89 6.43
CA TYR A 20 -12.07 -10.69 6.29
C TYR A 20 -10.57 -10.96 6.54
N GLU A 21 -10.23 -11.65 7.63
CA GLU A 21 -8.85 -12.02 7.97
C GLU A 21 -8.23 -12.90 6.87
N GLN A 22 -8.99 -13.88 6.36
CA GLN A 22 -8.55 -14.72 5.24
C GLN A 22 -8.36 -13.90 3.95
N SER A 23 -9.23 -12.93 3.68
CA SER A 23 -9.09 -12.05 2.51
C SER A 23 -7.79 -11.25 2.58
N LEU A 24 -7.50 -10.62 3.73
CA LEU A 24 -6.24 -9.89 3.92
C LEU A 24 -5.00 -10.80 3.88
N ALA A 25 -5.12 -12.06 4.31
CA ALA A 25 -4.06 -13.05 4.13
C ALA A 25 -3.81 -13.37 2.64
N GLN A 26 -4.88 -13.52 1.85
CA GLN A 26 -4.76 -13.73 0.40
C GLN A 26 -4.15 -12.50 -0.32
N VAL A 27 -4.49 -11.28 0.12
CA VAL A 27 -3.85 -10.05 -0.37
C VAL A 27 -2.35 -10.04 -0.02
N ALA A 28 -1.99 -10.44 1.20
CA ALA A 28 -0.58 -10.58 1.60
C ALA A 28 0.17 -11.61 0.73
N ASP A 29 -0.46 -12.74 0.40
CA ASP A 29 0.10 -13.73 -0.53
C ASP A 29 0.27 -13.17 -1.95
N VAL A 30 -0.68 -12.37 -2.44
CA VAL A 30 -0.56 -11.67 -3.73
C VAL A 30 0.65 -10.71 -3.71
N ASN A 31 0.88 -9.98 -2.63
CA ASN A 31 2.06 -9.12 -2.49
C ASN A 31 3.37 -9.93 -2.45
N ARG A 32 3.40 -11.02 -1.68
CA ARG A 32 4.59 -11.86 -1.51
C ARG A 32 4.95 -12.64 -2.78
N LEU A 33 3.96 -13.26 -3.43
CA LEU A 33 4.15 -14.20 -4.53
C LEU A 33 4.16 -13.49 -5.90
N LEU A 34 3.35 -12.44 -6.08
CA LEU A 34 3.21 -11.73 -7.35
C LEU A 34 3.99 -10.42 -7.37
N GLY A 35 5.16 -10.40 -6.72
CA GLY A 35 6.17 -9.34 -6.89
C GLY A 35 5.87 -8.00 -6.20
N GLY A 36 4.79 -7.86 -5.44
CA GLY A 36 4.46 -6.64 -4.69
C GLY A 36 5.53 -6.28 -3.67
N ASP A 37 5.92 -7.22 -2.81
CA ASP A 37 6.96 -7.00 -1.79
C ASP A 37 8.33 -6.71 -2.43
N ARG A 38 8.61 -7.32 -3.58
CA ARG A 38 9.85 -7.06 -4.32
C ARG A 38 9.84 -5.66 -4.92
N ALA A 39 8.72 -5.25 -5.53
CA ALA A 39 8.55 -3.94 -6.12
C ALA A 39 8.76 -2.83 -5.09
N LEU A 40 8.10 -2.94 -3.92
CA LEU A 40 8.27 -1.96 -2.84
C LEU A 40 9.70 -1.91 -2.32
N ARG A 41 10.34 -3.07 -2.08
CA ARG A 41 11.73 -3.11 -1.62
C ARG A 41 12.72 -2.49 -2.61
N MET A 42 12.47 -2.60 -3.92
CA MET A 42 13.29 -1.92 -4.92
C MET A 42 13.19 -0.39 -4.80
N SER A 43 12.01 0.15 -4.52
CA SER A 43 11.79 1.58 -4.29
C SER A 43 12.43 2.05 -2.98
N LEU A 44 12.41 1.21 -1.94
CA LEU A 44 12.99 1.53 -0.63
C LEU A 44 14.49 1.25 -0.54
N ALA A 45 15.09 0.49 -1.46
CA ALA A 45 16.50 0.11 -1.43
C ALA A 45 17.48 1.29 -1.30
N PRO A 46 17.29 2.44 -1.99
CA PRO A 46 18.17 3.59 -1.83
C PRO A 46 18.20 4.14 -0.39
N LEU A 47 17.13 3.93 0.39
CA LEU A 47 17.06 4.32 1.79
C LEU A 47 17.88 3.41 2.72
N LEU A 48 18.46 2.32 2.20
CA LEU A 48 19.40 1.50 2.96
C LEU A 48 20.80 2.13 3.01
N GLU A 49 21.17 3.07 2.13
CA GLU A 49 22.51 3.67 2.15
C GLU A 49 22.75 4.50 3.42
N PRO A 50 21.84 5.41 3.83
CA PRO A 50 22.05 6.19 5.04
C PRO A 50 22.05 5.27 6.28
N PRO A 51 23.02 5.44 7.20
CA PRO A 51 23.14 4.57 8.36
C PRO A 51 22.13 4.87 9.46
N GLU A 52 21.46 6.02 9.41
CA GLU A 52 20.52 6.44 10.43
C GLU A 52 19.28 5.51 10.53
N PRO A 53 18.73 5.32 11.73
CA PRO A 53 17.41 4.74 11.90
C PRO A 53 16.37 5.56 11.11
N MET A 54 15.48 4.88 10.41
CA MET A 54 14.42 5.53 9.64
C MET A 54 13.04 5.25 10.22
N ARG A 55 12.14 6.20 9.99
CA ARG A 55 10.72 6.11 10.32
C ARG A 55 9.93 6.05 9.02
N LEU A 56 9.24 4.95 8.79
CA LEU A 56 8.39 4.80 7.61
C LEU A 56 6.92 4.72 8.01
N LEU A 57 6.05 5.16 7.11
CA LEU A 57 4.60 5.09 7.24
C LEU A 57 4.01 4.18 6.15
N ASP A 58 3.24 3.18 6.55
CA ASP A 58 2.43 2.34 5.66
C ASP A 58 0.97 2.81 5.75
N VAL A 59 0.44 3.39 4.68
CA VAL A 59 -0.92 3.96 4.63
C VAL A 59 -1.86 2.98 3.92
N GLY A 60 -2.85 2.47 4.65
CA GLY A 60 -3.70 1.36 4.20
C GLY A 60 -3.07 0.00 4.50
N ALA A 61 -2.49 -0.14 5.70
CA ALA A 61 -1.62 -1.27 6.03
C ALA A 61 -2.33 -2.64 6.09
N GLY A 62 -3.67 -2.67 6.11
CA GLY A 62 -4.46 -3.91 6.13
C GLY A 62 -4.08 -4.80 7.31
N SER A 63 -3.57 -6.00 7.02
CA SER A 63 -3.11 -6.96 8.04
C SER A 63 -1.76 -6.62 8.68
N GLY A 64 -1.09 -5.54 8.26
CA GLY A 64 0.26 -5.17 8.69
C GLY A 64 1.38 -6.08 8.15
N ALA A 65 1.05 -7.03 7.27
CA ALA A 65 2.00 -7.99 6.73
C ALA A 65 3.12 -7.30 5.90
N VAL A 66 2.77 -6.29 5.11
CA VAL A 66 3.73 -5.51 4.32
C VAL A 66 4.66 -4.71 5.23
N ALA A 67 4.10 -3.96 6.20
CA ALA A 67 4.88 -3.24 7.21
C ALA A 67 5.90 -4.14 7.92
N LEU A 68 5.47 -5.33 8.35
CA LEU A 68 6.35 -6.29 8.99
C LEU A 68 7.41 -6.85 8.03
N GLY A 69 7.03 -7.11 6.77
CA GLY A 69 7.94 -7.54 5.71
C GLY A 69 9.05 -6.53 5.43
N VAL A 70 8.71 -5.25 5.37
CA VAL A 70 9.66 -4.13 5.21
C VAL A 70 10.61 -4.05 6.40
N ALA A 71 10.09 -4.06 7.64
CA ALA A 71 10.91 -3.98 8.84
C ALA A 71 11.91 -5.15 8.95
N ARG A 72 11.44 -6.39 8.71
CA ARG A 72 12.31 -7.57 8.68
C ARG A 72 13.34 -7.50 7.56
N TRP A 73 12.98 -6.96 6.40
CA TRP A 73 13.92 -6.78 5.30
C TRP A 73 15.01 -5.76 5.62
N ALA A 74 14.66 -4.62 6.22
CA ALA A 74 15.62 -3.64 6.69
C ALA A 74 16.57 -4.24 7.74
N ALA A 75 16.04 -5.00 8.71
CA ALA A 75 16.84 -5.66 9.74
C ALA A 75 17.88 -6.64 9.15
N ARG A 76 17.51 -7.40 8.11
CA ARG A 76 18.46 -8.28 7.39
C ARG A 76 19.60 -7.52 6.69
N HIS A 77 19.44 -6.21 6.45
CA HIS A 77 20.47 -5.33 5.91
C HIS A 77 21.14 -4.49 7.00
N GLY A 78 21.03 -4.89 8.28
CA GLY A 78 21.64 -4.17 9.39
C GLY A 78 20.99 -2.81 9.69
N ARG A 79 19.78 -2.55 9.18
CA ARG A 79 19.06 -1.30 9.40
C ARG A 79 17.93 -1.47 10.40
N ARG A 80 17.81 -0.50 11.32
CA ARG A 80 16.71 -0.42 12.29
C ARG A 80 15.67 0.58 11.81
N TRP A 81 14.69 0.11 11.04
CA TRP A 81 13.57 0.95 10.59
C TRP A 81 12.35 0.72 11.45
N SER A 82 11.79 1.81 11.98
CA SER A 82 10.49 1.80 12.65
C SER A 82 9.38 2.06 11.64
N ILE A 83 8.36 1.20 11.63
CA ILE A 83 7.25 1.30 10.69
C ILE A 83 5.97 1.62 11.46
N CYS A 84 5.26 2.66 11.04
CA CYS A 84 3.90 2.92 11.48
C CYS A 84 2.93 2.33 10.45
N ALA A 85 2.24 1.26 10.82
CA ALA A 85 1.15 0.68 10.04
C ALA A 85 -0.15 1.43 10.35
N LEU A 86 -0.64 2.22 9.39
CA LEU A 86 -1.85 3.01 9.53
C LEU A 86 -2.98 2.43 8.67
N ASP A 87 -4.14 2.24 9.28
CA ASP A 87 -5.36 1.85 8.56
C ASP A 87 -6.60 2.56 9.10
N PHE A 88 -7.58 2.83 8.25
CA PHE A 88 -8.85 3.43 8.66
C PHE A 88 -9.79 2.39 9.29
N SER A 89 -9.76 1.16 8.77
CA SER A 89 -10.63 0.06 9.19
C SER A 89 -10.28 -0.39 10.61
N PRO A 90 -11.25 -0.40 11.55
CA PRO A 90 -11.00 -0.92 12.89
C PRO A 90 -10.67 -2.42 12.87
N GLN A 91 -11.27 -3.20 11.96
CA GLN A 91 -10.97 -4.63 11.79
C GLN A 91 -9.54 -4.84 11.31
N ALA A 92 -9.08 -4.08 10.31
CA ALA A 92 -7.70 -4.12 9.82
C ALA A 92 -6.72 -3.76 10.95
N ALA A 93 -6.98 -2.67 11.68
CA ALA A 93 -6.13 -2.26 12.79
C ALA A 93 -6.03 -3.32 13.91
N VAL A 94 -7.12 -4.02 14.23
CA VAL A 94 -7.09 -5.13 15.19
C VAL A 94 -6.24 -6.29 14.66
N LEU A 95 -6.43 -6.68 13.40
CA LEU A 95 -5.64 -7.74 12.79
C LEU A 95 -4.15 -7.38 12.72
N ALA A 96 -3.82 -6.16 12.29
CA ALA A 96 -2.44 -5.68 12.23
C ALA A 96 -1.77 -5.71 13.62
N ARG A 97 -2.48 -5.31 14.68
CA ARG A 97 -1.95 -5.42 16.06
C ARG A 97 -1.65 -6.87 16.42
N ARG A 98 -2.54 -7.81 16.09
CA ARG A 98 -2.32 -9.24 16.32
C ARG A 98 -1.10 -9.73 15.55
N THR A 99 -1.03 -9.48 14.23
CA THR A 99 0.10 -9.86 13.36
C THR A 99 1.43 -9.34 13.88
N VAL A 100 1.48 -8.09 14.36
CA VAL A 100 2.68 -7.49 14.96
C VAL A 100 3.01 -8.12 16.31
N SER A 101 2.01 -8.36 17.17
CA SER A 101 2.24 -8.87 18.53
C SER A 101 2.82 -10.29 18.58
N VAL A 102 2.53 -11.12 17.58
CA VAL A 102 3.04 -12.49 17.49
C VAL A 102 4.38 -12.58 16.75
N ASP A 103 4.86 -11.48 16.17
CA ASP A 103 6.16 -11.43 15.52
C ASP A 103 7.28 -11.58 16.55
N ARG A 104 8.23 -12.47 16.26
CA ARG A 104 9.41 -12.71 17.11
C ARG A 104 10.69 -12.09 16.56
N SER A 105 10.60 -11.35 15.45
CA SER A 105 11.78 -10.76 14.82
C SER A 105 12.30 -9.51 15.54
N GLY A 106 11.52 -8.95 16.48
CA GLY A 106 11.85 -7.69 17.16
C GLY A 106 11.74 -6.47 16.24
N ALA A 107 11.09 -6.62 15.08
CA ALA A 107 10.85 -5.55 14.13
C ALA A 107 10.01 -4.44 14.78
N PRO A 108 10.47 -3.17 14.80
CA PRO A 108 9.75 -2.09 15.48
C PRO A 108 8.59 -1.58 14.62
N VAL A 109 7.49 -2.33 14.61
CA VAL A 109 6.24 -1.96 13.94
C VAL A 109 5.21 -1.51 14.97
N SER A 110 4.57 -0.37 14.73
CA SER A 110 3.46 0.16 15.52
C SER A 110 2.21 0.24 14.67
N VAL A 111 1.03 0.19 15.28
CA VAL A 111 -0.26 0.23 14.57
C VAL A 111 -1.09 1.42 15.03
N VAL A 112 -1.55 2.23 14.07
CA VAL A 112 -2.38 3.41 14.29
C VAL A 112 -3.66 3.27 13.47
N ARG A 113 -4.82 3.49 14.12
CA ARG A 113 -6.08 3.62 13.38
C ARG A 113 -6.32 5.10 13.10
N ALA A 114 -6.32 5.50 11.83
CA ALA A 114 -6.56 6.89 11.43
C ALA A 114 -6.97 7.00 9.96
N ASN A 115 -7.46 8.18 9.56
CA ASN A 115 -7.81 8.46 8.17
C ASN A 115 -6.56 8.90 7.39
N GLY A 116 -6.24 8.20 6.29
CA GLY A 116 -5.13 8.55 5.40
C GLY A 116 -5.28 9.93 4.73
N LEU A 117 -6.51 10.41 4.54
CA LEU A 117 -6.80 11.73 3.98
C LEU A 117 -6.59 12.88 4.98
N ARG A 118 -6.29 12.56 6.25
CA ARG A 118 -5.96 13.53 7.30
C ARG A 118 -5.07 12.86 8.34
N LEU A 119 -3.79 12.75 8.00
CA LEU A 119 -2.82 12.01 8.81
C LEU A 119 -2.58 12.73 10.14
N PRO A 120 -2.66 12.04 11.30
CA PRO A 120 -2.54 12.63 12.63
C PRO A 120 -1.08 12.83 13.04
N PHE A 121 -0.24 13.26 12.10
CA PHE A 121 1.19 13.41 12.29
C PHE A 121 1.63 14.80 11.84
N ALA A 122 2.65 15.32 12.54
CA ALA A 122 3.31 16.56 12.16
C ALA A 122 3.98 16.42 10.80
N ASP A 123 4.18 17.55 10.14
CA ASP A 123 4.93 17.63 8.90
C ASP A 123 6.31 17.00 9.07
N GLN A 124 6.78 16.32 8.02
CA GLN A 124 8.11 15.71 7.99
C GLN A 124 8.42 14.77 9.16
N SER A 125 7.44 14.13 9.81
CA SER A 125 7.70 13.21 10.93
C SER A 125 8.28 11.85 10.50
N PHE A 126 8.14 11.49 9.23
CA PHE A 126 8.63 10.24 8.61
C PHE A 126 9.68 10.52 7.55
N ASP A 127 10.52 9.53 7.28
CA ASP A 127 11.51 9.60 6.20
C ASP A 127 10.91 9.19 4.87
N ALA A 128 10.03 8.18 4.88
CA ALA A 128 9.25 7.78 3.71
C ALA A 128 7.85 7.28 4.08
N ALA A 129 6.93 7.37 3.14
CA ALA A 129 5.59 6.79 3.23
C ALA A 129 5.32 5.95 2.00
N TYR A 130 4.60 4.85 2.19
CA TYR A 130 4.15 4.03 1.10
C TYR A 130 2.71 3.58 1.31
N THR A 131 2.08 3.21 0.21
CA THR A 131 0.76 2.56 0.20
C THR A 131 0.79 1.41 -0.79
N VAL A 132 0.23 0.27 -0.42
CA VAL A 132 0.25 -0.96 -1.22
C VAL A 132 -1.16 -1.47 -1.42
N LEU A 133 -1.60 -1.54 -2.68
CA LEU A 133 -2.96 -1.99 -3.03
C LEU A 133 -4.08 -1.22 -2.30
N THR A 134 -3.92 0.10 -2.13
CA THR A 134 -4.93 0.93 -1.46
C THR A 134 -5.36 2.13 -2.31
N LEU A 135 -4.45 2.75 -3.08
CA LEU A 135 -4.74 4.01 -3.77
C LEU A 135 -5.91 3.87 -4.75
N HIS A 136 -6.07 2.71 -5.40
CA HIS A 136 -7.18 2.45 -6.32
C HIS A 136 -8.59 2.49 -5.68
N HIS A 137 -8.68 2.48 -4.35
CA HIS A 137 -9.95 2.63 -3.65
C HIS A 137 -10.50 4.07 -3.73
N PHE A 138 -9.62 5.04 -4.02
CA PHE A 138 -9.98 6.45 -4.08
C PHE A 138 -10.31 6.88 -5.51
N ASP A 139 -11.24 7.82 -5.67
CA ASP A 139 -11.35 8.59 -6.90
C ASP A 139 -10.10 9.46 -7.11
N ASP A 140 -10.02 10.13 -8.26
CA ASP A 140 -8.81 10.89 -8.62
C ASP A 140 -8.51 12.03 -7.64
N ASP A 141 -9.53 12.71 -7.11
CA ASP A 141 -9.34 13.87 -6.23
C ASP A 141 -8.91 13.42 -4.83
N LEU A 142 -9.53 12.36 -4.32
CA LEU A 142 -9.15 11.76 -3.05
C LEU A 142 -7.78 11.06 -3.13
N ALA A 143 -7.42 10.46 -4.26
CA ALA A 143 -6.09 9.91 -4.49
C ALA A 143 -5.02 11.02 -4.45
N VAL A 144 -5.29 12.17 -5.08
CA VAL A 144 -4.43 13.36 -4.98
C VAL A 144 -4.33 13.86 -3.53
N ALA A 145 -5.44 13.93 -2.81
CA ALA A 145 -5.45 14.35 -1.40
C ALA A 145 -4.63 13.40 -0.50
N LEU A 146 -4.76 12.09 -0.70
CA LEU A 146 -3.97 11.08 0.01
C LEU A 146 -2.47 11.28 -0.22
N LEU A 147 -2.05 11.43 -1.48
CA LEU A 147 -0.64 11.63 -1.81
C LEU A 147 -0.10 12.96 -1.26
N ARG A 148 -0.92 14.01 -1.20
CA ARG A 148 -0.53 15.28 -0.56
C ARG A 148 -0.30 15.11 0.94
N GLU A 149 -1.18 14.39 1.63
CA GLU A 149 -0.99 14.08 3.05
C GLU A 149 0.25 13.22 3.30
N MET A 150 0.46 12.20 2.47
CA MET A 150 1.69 11.39 2.51
C MET A 150 2.93 12.28 2.30
N ALA A 151 2.93 13.14 1.27
CA ALA A 151 4.02 14.08 1.00
C ALA A 151 4.24 15.10 2.13
N ARG A 152 3.17 15.51 2.82
CA ARG A 152 3.25 16.46 3.93
C ARG A 152 4.07 15.89 5.09
N VAL A 153 3.82 14.63 5.45
CA VAL A 153 4.43 13.99 6.64
C VAL A 153 5.79 13.34 6.38
N VAL A 154 6.28 13.31 5.13
CA VAL A 154 7.57 12.67 4.79
C VAL A 154 8.65 13.68 4.42
N ARG A 155 9.91 13.27 4.65
CA ARG A 155 11.10 14.04 4.26
C ARG A 155 11.63 13.67 2.88
N ARG A 156 11.62 12.38 2.50
CA ARG A 156 12.43 11.88 1.39
C ARG A 156 11.62 11.25 0.27
N LEU A 157 10.67 10.36 0.58
CA LEU A 157 10.07 9.50 -0.45
C LEU A 157 8.60 9.17 -0.19
N VAL A 158 7.81 9.26 -1.25
CA VAL A 158 6.45 8.71 -1.34
C VAL A 158 6.44 7.59 -2.38
N VAL A 159 5.90 6.42 -2.01
CA VAL A 159 5.75 5.27 -2.92
C VAL A 159 4.30 4.82 -2.98
N VAL A 160 3.77 4.63 -4.19
CA VAL A 160 2.53 3.88 -4.41
C VAL A 160 2.91 2.59 -5.10
N ASN A 161 2.48 1.46 -4.57
CA ASN A 161 2.64 0.15 -5.21
C ASN A 161 1.26 -0.46 -5.43
N ASP A 162 0.73 -0.31 -6.64
CA ASP A 162 -0.63 -0.71 -6.97
C ASP A 162 -0.66 -1.65 -8.18
N LEU A 163 -1.86 -2.02 -8.62
CA LEU A 163 -2.10 -2.80 -9.83
C LEU A 163 -2.09 -1.87 -11.07
N GLU A 164 -1.71 -2.43 -12.21
CA GLU A 164 -1.95 -1.80 -13.50
C GLU A 164 -3.32 -2.23 -14.03
N ARG A 165 -4.17 -1.26 -14.33
CA ARG A 165 -5.44 -1.51 -15.00
C ARG A 165 -5.21 -1.91 -16.46
N SER A 166 -5.16 -3.21 -16.69
CA SER A 166 -4.97 -3.81 -18.01
C SER A 166 -5.87 -5.03 -18.21
N ARG A 167 -6.15 -5.38 -19.48
CA ARG A 167 -6.92 -6.60 -19.81
C ARG A 167 -6.21 -7.88 -19.35
N PRO A 168 -4.87 -8.04 -19.53
CA PRO A 168 -4.17 -9.22 -19.04
C PRO A 168 -4.20 -9.34 -17.51
N ALA A 169 -4.00 -8.25 -16.77
CA ALA A 169 -4.11 -8.25 -15.31
C ALA A 169 -5.52 -8.68 -14.86
N TRP A 170 -6.56 -8.16 -15.51
CA TRP A 170 -7.94 -8.47 -15.17
C TRP A 170 -8.29 -9.93 -15.44
N LEU A 171 -7.83 -10.47 -16.58
CA LEU A 171 -7.98 -11.89 -16.89
C LEU A 171 -7.26 -12.77 -15.87
N GLY A 172 -6.02 -12.41 -15.48
CA GLY A 172 -5.28 -13.10 -14.43
C GLY A 172 -6.01 -13.10 -13.09
N ALA A 173 -6.53 -11.94 -12.67
CA ALA A 173 -7.33 -11.83 -11.46
C ALA A 173 -8.63 -12.67 -11.53
N ARG A 174 -9.27 -12.75 -12.71
CA ARG A 174 -10.44 -13.63 -12.91
C ARG A 174 -10.09 -15.12 -12.82
N LEU A 175 -8.92 -15.52 -13.31
CA LEU A 175 -8.46 -16.90 -13.18
C LEU A 175 -8.17 -17.26 -11.72
N LEU A 176 -7.56 -16.35 -10.95
CA LEU A 176 -7.36 -16.52 -9.51
C LEU A 176 -8.69 -16.57 -8.75
N ALA A 177 -9.64 -15.68 -9.08
CA ALA A 177 -11.00 -15.70 -8.53
C ALA A 177 -11.73 -17.01 -8.84
N ALA A 178 -11.52 -17.55 -10.04
CA ALA A 178 -12.04 -18.83 -10.49
C ALA A 178 -11.17 -20.03 -10.07
N SER A 179 -10.20 -19.89 -9.17
CA SER A 179 -9.39 -21.01 -8.66
C SER A 179 -9.02 -20.81 -7.20
N VAL A 180 -7.93 -20.11 -6.92
CA VAL A 180 -7.32 -19.91 -5.59
C VAL A 180 -8.28 -19.23 -4.61
N TRP A 181 -9.07 -18.26 -5.05
CA TRP A 181 -9.95 -17.48 -4.16
C TRP A 181 -11.39 -18.00 -4.09
N ARG A 182 -11.70 -19.18 -4.66
CA ARG A 182 -13.08 -19.71 -4.70
C ARG A 182 -13.76 -19.78 -3.33
N GLY A 183 -12.98 -20.02 -2.26
CA GLY A 183 -13.46 -20.16 -0.89
C GLY A 183 -13.64 -18.86 -0.09
N ASN A 184 -13.36 -17.69 -0.67
CA ASN A 184 -13.49 -16.40 0.01
C ASN A 184 -14.24 -15.40 -0.89
N ARG A 185 -15.44 -14.97 -0.49
CA ARG A 185 -16.30 -14.12 -1.35
C ARG A 185 -15.69 -12.74 -1.59
N ILE A 186 -15.04 -12.18 -0.56
CA ILE A 186 -14.41 -10.85 -0.61
C ILE A 186 -13.36 -10.86 -1.72
N THR A 187 -12.30 -11.66 -1.58
CA THR A 187 -11.19 -11.65 -2.55
C THR A 187 -11.62 -12.15 -3.93
N ARG A 188 -12.57 -13.10 -4.00
CA ARG A 188 -13.11 -13.57 -5.28
C ARG A 188 -13.81 -12.48 -6.07
N ASN A 189 -14.56 -11.61 -5.40
CA ASN A 189 -15.22 -10.47 -6.02
C ASN A 189 -14.24 -9.32 -6.27
N ASP A 190 -13.50 -8.95 -5.22
CA ASP A 190 -12.71 -7.74 -5.18
C ASP A 190 -11.48 -7.87 -6.06
N GLY A 191 -10.80 -9.02 -6.13
CA GLY A 191 -9.58 -9.15 -6.95
C GLY A 191 -9.70 -8.65 -8.40
N PRO A 192 -10.68 -9.12 -9.20
CA PRO A 192 -10.94 -8.56 -10.52
C PRO A 192 -11.43 -7.11 -10.52
N LEU A 193 -12.18 -6.70 -9.50
CA LEU A 193 -12.68 -5.34 -9.35
C LEU A 193 -11.54 -4.35 -9.04
N SER A 194 -10.60 -4.68 -8.15
CA SER A 194 -9.41 -3.90 -7.84
C SER A 194 -8.60 -3.62 -9.10
N VAL A 195 -8.41 -4.60 -10.00
CA VAL A 195 -7.77 -4.35 -11.30
C VAL A 195 -8.57 -3.35 -12.16
N ARG A 196 -9.90 -3.40 -12.11
CA ARG A 196 -10.75 -2.43 -12.84
C ARG A 196 -10.74 -1.05 -12.20
N ARG A 197 -10.57 -0.94 -10.88
CA ARG A 197 -10.45 0.32 -10.13
C ARG A 197 -9.06 0.92 -10.20
N ALA A 198 -8.05 0.12 -10.52
CA ALA A 198 -6.66 0.56 -10.62
C ALA A 198 -6.41 1.60 -11.73
N PHE A 199 -5.20 2.13 -11.74
CA PHE A 199 -4.79 3.18 -12.67
C PHE A 199 -4.05 2.61 -13.87
N THR A 200 -4.09 3.32 -14.98
CA THR A 200 -3.08 3.20 -16.03
C THR A 200 -1.83 4.00 -15.62
N PRO A 201 -0.65 3.76 -16.24
CA PRO A 201 0.55 4.52 -15.90
C PRO A 201 0.42 6.04 -16.10
N GLY A 202 -0.28 6.46 -17.16
CA GLY A 202 -0.50 7.88 -17.44
C GLY A 202 -1.39 8.54 -16.38
N GLU A 203 -2.48 7.87 -16.00
CA GLU A 203 -3.36 8.34 -14.92
C GLU A 203 -2.61 8.42 -13.59
N LEU A 204 -1.85 7.38 -13.20
CA LEU A 204 -1.12 7.39 -11.94
C LEU A 204 -0.03 8.48 -11.89
N LEU A 205 0.66 8.72 -13.02
CA LEU A 205 1.65 9.79 -13.12
C LEU A 205 0.98 11.16 -12.98
N GLU A 206 -0.19 11.35 -13.59
CA GLU A 206 -0.96 12.59 -13.49
C GLU A 206 -1.45 12.84 -12.06
N ILE A 207 -1.92 11.81 -11.37
CA ILE A 207 -2.25 11.88 -9.94
C ILE A 207 -1.03 12.34 -9.12
N GLY A 208 0.15 11.77 -9.37
CA GLY A 208 1.40 12.19 -8.72
C GLY A 208 1.75 13.66 -8.97
N ARG A 209 1.58 14.14 -10.21
CA ARG A 209 1.81 15.55 -10.59
C ARG A 209 0.83 16.51 -9.92
N ARG A 210 -0.46 16.17 -9.93
CA ARG A 210 -1.52 16.96 -9.25
C ARG A 210 -1.31 17.01 -7.74
N ALA A 211 -0.71 15.97 -7.17
CA ALA A 211 -0.27 15.92 -5.77
C ALA A 211 1.02 16.72 -5.50
N ARG A 212 1.63 17.33 -6.52
CA ARG A 212 2.88 18.09 -6.45
C ARG A 212 4.09 17.26 -6.00
N LEU A 213 4.09 15.95 -6.28
CA LEU A 213 5.27 15.13 -6.07
C LEU A 213 6.36 15.56 -7.07
N GLU A 214 7.50 15.97 -6.55
CA GLU A 214 8.68 16.23 -7.35
C GLU A 214 9.28 14.92 -7.85
N ARG A 215 9.91 14.97 -9.03
CA ARG A 215 10.55 13.80 -9.66
C ARG A 215 9.63 12.57 -9.75
N ALA A 216 8.33 12.80 -9.89
CA ALA A 216 7.33 11.75 -10.00
C ALA A 216 7.64 10.84 -11.19
N THR A 217 7.84 9.54 -10.94
CA THR A 217 8.03 8.54 -11.99
C THR A 217 7.10 7.35 -11.76
N VAL A 218 6.58 6.79 -12.85
CA VAL A 218 5.78 5.56 -12.81
C VAL A 218 6.52 4.45 -13.55
N ARG A 219 6.64 3.30 -12.90
CA ARG A 219 7.30 2.13 -13.47
C ARG A 219 6.44 0.89 -13.35
N ARG A 220 6.44 0.08 -14.40
CA ARG A 220 5.87 -1.26 -14.37
C ARG A 220 6.83 -2.23 -13.69
N ARG A 221 6.26 -3.20 -13.01
CA ARG A 221 6.94 -4.27 -12.29
C ARG A 221 6.22 -5.59 -12.57
N LEU A 222 6.84 -6.70 -12.13
CA LEU A 222 6.35 -8.05 -12.34
C LEU A 222 4.86 -8.18 -11.96
N ALA A 223 4.13 -9.01 -12.71
CA ALA A 223 2.72 -9.31 -12.46
C ALA A 223 1.81 -8.06 -12.40
N PHE A 224 2.00 -7.15 -13.37
CA PHE A 224 1.17 -5.96 -13.55
C PHE A 224 1.17 -5.03 -12.33
N ARG A 225 2.31 -4.94 -11.64
CA ARG A 225 2.52 -3.97 -10.59
C ARG A 225 2.88 -2.62 -11.19
N LEU A 226 2.22 -1.57 -10.72
CA LEU A 226 2.42 -0.21 -11.14
C LEU A 226 2.92 0.59 -9.94
N VAL A 227 4.16 1.08 -10.03
CA VAL A 227 4.82 1.77 -8.92
C VAL A 227 5.01 3.24 -9.28
N LEU A 228 4.45 4.14 -8.47
CA LEU A 228 4.76 5.57 -8.48
C LEU A 228 5.78 5.85 -7.39
N GLU A 229 6.82 6.60 -7.72
CA GLU A 229 7.80 7.13 -6.77
C GLU A 229 7.88 8.64 -6.98
N GLY A 230 7.97 9.41 -5.88
CA GLY A 230 8.18 10.85 -5.93
C GLY A 230 8.67 11.39 -4.60
N THR A 231 9.19 12.61 -4.61
CA THR A 231 9.68 13.31 -3.43
C THR A 231 8.71 14.44 -3.03
N PRO A 232 8.61 14.78 -1.73
CA PRO A 232 7.81 15.93 -1.32
C PRO A 232 8.40 17.23 -1.90
N THR A 233 7.54 18.22 -2.15
CA THR A 233 7.98 19.53 -2.64
C THR A 233 8.85 20.23 -1.59
N GLY A 234 10.02 20.76 -2.01
CA GLY A 234 10.96 21.48 -1.15
C GLY A 234 10.51 22.89 -0.76
N ASP A 235 9.76 23.56 -1.63
CA ASP A 235 9.18 24.89 -1.36
C ASP A 235 7.89 24.74 -0.55
N ARG A 236 7.91 25.27 0.67
CA ARG A 236 6.71 25.50 1.49
C ARG A 236 6.84 26.87 2.16
N PRO A 237 5.71 27.58 2.35
CA PRO A 237 5.67 28.99 2.74
C PRO A 237 6.44 29.32 4.01
#